data_AF-A0A5W5ZUY0-F1
#
_entry.id   AF-A0A5W5ZUY0-F1
#
_cell.length_a   1.000
_cell.length_b   1.000
_cell.length_c   1.000
_cell.angle_alpha   90.00
_cell.angle_beta   90.00
_cell.angle_gamma   90.00
#
_symmetry.space_group_name_H-M   'P 1'
#
loop_
_entity.id
_entity.type
_entity.pdbx_description
1 polymer ?
#
loop_
_entity_poly.entity_id
_entity_poly.type
_entity_poly.pdbx_seq_one_letter_code
_entity_poly.pdbx_strand_id
1 'polypeptide(L)' 'MKIPTNLIPGFYESTRPVVLFRNKDGTFKSGFVLRGDEFVVNISLLRDGYNFAGLSVAGHPKRS' A
#
# COMPACT_ATOMS: atom_id res chain seq x y z
N MET A 1 1.07 20.65 1.56
CA MET A 1 0.90 19.63 0.49
C MET A 1 -0.58 19.59 0.15
N LYS A 2 -0.97 19.91 -1.09
CA LYS A 2 -2.38 19.85 -1.51
C LYS A 2 -2.57 18.57 -2.33
N ILE A 3 -3.36 17.64 -1.81
CA ILE A 3 -3.65 16.37 -2.51
C ILE A 3 -4.77 16.65 -3.50
N PRO A 4 -4.58 16.43 -4.81
CA PRO A 4 -5.64 16.56 -5.80
C PRO A 4 -6.59 15.36 -5.67
N THR A 5 -7.64 15.54 -4.86
CA THR A 5 -8.63 14.51 -4.52
C THR A 5 -9.33 13.93 -5.74
N ASN A 6 -9.46 14.71 -6.81
CA ASN A 6 -9.99 14.28 -8.11
C ASN A 6 -9.16 13.17 -8.79
N LEU A 7 -7.91 12.95 -8.36
CA LEU A 7 -7.04 11.89 -8.85
C LEU A 7 -7.03 10.64 -7.95
N ILE A 8 -7.93 10.60 -6.95
CA ILE A 8 -8.10 9.50 -6.00
C ILE A 8 -9.57 9.07 -6.02
N PRO A 9 -9.92 8.02 -6.78
CA PRO A 9 -11.28 7.50 -6.78
C PRO A 9 -11.71 7.09 -5.36
N GLY A 10 -12.91 7.51 -4.95
CA GLY A 10 -13.47 7.15 -3.65
C GLY A 10 -13.01 8.03 -2.47
N PHE A 11 -12.27 9.12 -2.72
CA PHE A 11 -11.67 9.93 -1.66
C PHE A 11 -12.69 10.59 -0.72
N TYR A 12 -13.82 11.07 -1.24
CA TYR A 12 -14.85 11.71 -0.40
C TYR A 12 -15.86 10.72 0.15
N GLU A 13 -15.90 9.52 -0.43
CA GLU A 13 -16.84 8.44 -0.13
C GLU A 13 -16.36 7.54 1.01
N SER A 14 -15.16 7.77 1.54
CA SER A 14 -14.53 6.90 2.52
C SER A 14 -13.55 7.63 3.44
N THR A 15 -13.53 7.27 4.72
CA THR A 15 -12.56 7.75 5.72
C THR A 15 -11.33 6.84 5.86
N ARG A 16 -11.23 5.79 5.04
CA ARG A 16 -10.14 4.80 5.08
C ARG A 16 -8.80 5.39 4.62
N PRO A 17 -7.67 4.75 4.98
CA PRO A 17 -6.35 5.19 4.55
C PRO A 17 -6.22 5.25 3.02
N VAL A 18 -5.36 6.16 2.56
CA VAL A 18 -5.11 6.41 1.14
C VAL A 18 -3.65 6.14 0.81
N VAL A 19 -3.41 5.43 -0.29
CA VAL A 19 -2.07 5.26 -0.87
C VAL A 19 -1.86 6.30 -1.95
N LEU A 20 -0.74 7.04 -1.86
CA LEU A 20 -0.38 8.09 -2.81
C LEU A 20 0.87 7.66 -3.60
N PHE A 21 0.78 7.74 -4.92
CA PHE A 21 1.92 7.62 -5.82
C PHE A 21 2.44 9.01 -6.17
N ARG A 22 3.76 9.18 -6.09
CA ARG A 22 4.46 10.42 -6.41
C ARG A 22 5.34 10.25 -7.64
N ASN A 23 5.52 11.33 -8.38
CA ASN A 23 6.55 11.43 -9.39
C ASN A 23 7.94 11.53 -8.73
N LYS A 24 9.01 11.38 -9.52
CA LYS A 24 10.39 11.47 -9.02
C LYS A 24 10.73 12.83 -8.42
N ASP A 25 10.11 13.89 -8.92
CA ASP A 25 10.24 15.27 -8.42
C ASP A 25 9.44 15.52 -7.13
N GLY A 26 8.73 14.50 -6.62
CA GLY A 26 7.91 14.59 -5.43
C GLY A 26 6.52 15.20 -5.66
N THR A 27 6.15 15.55 -6.89
CA THR A 27 4.77 15.94 -7.21
C THR A 27 3.83 14.75 -7.12
N PHE A 28 2.53 15.02 -6.97
CA PHE A 28 1.51 13.99 -6.90
C PHE A 28 1.24 13.40 -8.30
N LYS A 29 1.12 12.07 -8.39
CA LYS A 29 0.80 11.36 -9.64
C LYS A 29 -0.61 10.79 -9.63
N SER A 30 -0.93 9.94 -8.66
CA SER A 30 -2.21 9.25 -8.52
C SER A 30 -2.37 8.67 -7.12
N GLY A 31 -3.53 8.10 -6.79
CA GLY A 31 -3.73 7.35 -5.56
C GLY A 31 -5.03 6.57 -5.56
N PHE A 32 -5.26 5.84 -4.48
CA PHE A 32 -6.51 5.13 -4.25
C PHE A 32 -6.75 4.93 -2.75
N VAL A 33 -8.01 4.71 -2.40
CA VAL A 33 -8.44 4.38 -1.04
C VAL A 33 -8.28 2.89 -0.81
N LEU A 34 -7.60 2.50 0.27
CA LEU A 34 -7.46 1.08 0.64
C LEU A 34 -8.84 0.47 0.97
N ARG A 35 -9.00 -0.81 0.64
CA ARG A 35 -10.16 -1.58 1.13
C ARG A 35 -10.08 -1.78 2.64
N GLY A 36 -11.20 -2.17 3.26
CA GLY A 36 -11.30 -2.24 4.72
C GLY A 36 -10.33 -3.24 5.37
N ASP A 37 -9.87 -4.21 4.60
CA ASP A 37 -8.99 -5.33 4.96
C ASP A 37 -7.61 -5.24 4.29
N GLU A 38 -7.30 -4.12 3.63
CA GLU A 38 -6.01 -3.89 2.98
C GLU A 38 -5.10 -2.99 3.82
N PHE A 39 -3.80 -3.29 3.79
CA PHE A 39 -2.77 -2.49 4.45
C PHE A 39 -1.48 -2.45 3.63
N VAL A 40 -0.66 -1.43 3.86
CA VAL A 40 0.68 -1.31 3.25
C VAL A 40 1.72 -1.71 4.28
N VAL A 41 2.63 -2.60 3.89
CA VAL A 41 3.67 -3.12 4.78
C VAL A 41 4.98 -3.29 4.02
N ASN A 42 6.10 -3.17 4.73
CA ASN A 42 7.39 -3.58 4.20
C ASN A 42 7.45 -5.12 4.11
N ILE A 43 7.98 -5.65 3.00
CA ILE A 43 8.10 -7.09 2.79
C ILE A 43 8.93 -7.80 3.87
N SER A 44 9.99 -7.17 4.40
CA SER A 44 10.77 -7.77 5.50
C SER A 44 9.92 -7.87 6.77
N LEU A 45 9.20 -6.79 7.12
CA LEU A 45 8.34 -6.76 8.29
C LEU A 45 7.19 -7.78 8.18
N LEU A 46 6.62 -7.94 6.99
CA LEU A 46 5.61 -8.95 6.74
C LEU A 46 6.17 -10.37 6.96
N ARG A 47 7.38 -10.66 6.47
CA ARG A 47 8.05 -11.95 6.70
C ARG A 47 8.32 -12.21 8.17
N ASP A 48 8.80 -11.20 8.90
CA ASP A 48 9.04 -11.32 10.34
C ASP A 48 7.73 -11.63 11.07
N GLY A 49 6.64 -10.93 10.72
CA GLY A 49 5.31 -11.20 11.26
C GLY A 49 4.83 -12.64 11.02
N TYR A 50 5.03 -13.18 9.81
CA TYR A 50 4.73 -14.58 9.52
C TYR A 50 5.57 -15.55 10.36
N ASN A 51 6.87 -15.29 10.49
CA ASN A 51 7.75 -16.11 11.33
C ASN A 51 7.31 -16.10 12.80
N PHE A 52 6.96 -14.93 13.35
CA PHE A 52 6.43 -14.81 14.71
C PHE A 52 5.11 -15.56 14.90
N ALA A 53 4.28 -15.62 13.86
CA ALA A 53 3.03 -16.36 13.87
C ALA A 53 3.20 -17.87 13.64
N GLY A 54 4.44 -18.37 13.43
CA GLY A 54 4.71 -19.77 13.10
C GLY A 54 4.23 -20.18 11.70
N LEU A 55 4.00 -19.21 10.82
CA LEU A 55 3.51 -19.42 9.46
C LEU A 55 4.69 -19.45 8.48
N SER A 56 4.76 -20.49 7.64
CA SER A 56 5.76 -20.57 6.58
C SER A 56 5.37 -19.67 5.41
N VAL A 57 6.20 -18.67 5.11
CA VAL A 57 6.08 -17.91 3.87
C VAL A 57 6.59 -18.79 2.73
N ALA A 58 5.68 -19.47 2.01
CA ALA A 58 6.04 -20.14 0.77
C ALA A 58 6.74 -19.12 -0.15
N GLY A 59 8.05 -19.28 -0.33
CA GLY A 59 8.88 -18.32 -1.02
C GLY A 59 8.32 -18.01 -2.40
N HIS A 60 8.25 -16.72 -2.75
CA HIS A 60 8.10 -16.33 -4.16
C HIS A 60 9.12 -17.11 -4.99
N PRO A 61 8.70 -17.74 -6.11
CA PRO A 61 9.65 -18.39 -6.99
C PRO A 61 10.69 -17.33 -7.41
N LYS A 62 11.98 -17.65 -7.18
CA LYS A 62 13.06 -16.88 -7.79
C LYS A 62 12.77 -16.88 -9.29
N ARG A 63 12.49 -15.70 -9.86
CA ARG A 63 12.59 -15.55 -11.31
C ARG A 63 14.06 -15.79 -11.65
N SER A 64 14.31 -16.96 -12.23
CA SER A 64 15.54 -17.33 -12.95
C SER A 64 15.83 -16.32 -14.04
#